data_AF-A0A961X7C3-F1
#
_entry.id   AF-A0A961X7C3-F1
#
_cell.length_a   1.000
_cell.length_b   1.000
_cell.length_c   1.000
_cell.angle_alpha   90.00
_cell.angle_beta   90.00
_cell.angle_gamma   90.00
#
_symmetry.space_group_name_H-M   'P 1'
#
loop_
_entity.id
_entity.type
_entity.pdbx_description
1 polymer ?
#
loop_
_entity_poly.entity_id
_entity_poly.type
_entity_poly.pdbx_seq_one_letter_code
_entity_poly.pdbx_strand_id
1 'polypeptide(L)'
;MCDQTASIPGNCEKAKRLVRRLPIFRRFVRNERGVTAIEFGFLATPFFMLFMAIIETSLMFFASELLESSVDEIARKVRTGQYAEKYPSGMSEADFKSEVCGEIAFLFDCTKLAVDLQAVNDIDSLQDKPVINSDGELNSDAYGYAEPGAQQVVKLTASYEWPTFSNYMARYMTKLASGNWPLNAIAVFVTEPF
;
A
#
# COMPACT_ATOMS: atom_id res chain seq x y z
N MET A 1 11.25 29.45 -67.57
CA MET A 1 10.67 29.13 -68.89
C MET A 1 10.03 27.76 -68.83
N CYS A 2 8.74 27.63 -69.15
CA CYS A 2 8.11 26.34 -69.44
C CYS A 2 7.94 26.25 -70.95
N ASP A 3 8.59 25.28 -71.57
CA ASP A 3 8.52 25.04 -73.01
C ASP A 3 7.19 24.35 -73.38
N GLN A 4 6.61 24.77 -74.50
CA GLN A 4 5.29 24.40 -74.99
C GLN A 4 5.41 23.28 -76.02
N THR A 5 5.23 22.02 -75.63
CA THR A 5 4.68 21.00 -76.54
C THR A 5 3.89 19.97 -75.74
N ALA A 6 2.75 19.54 -76.31
CA ALA A 6 1.79 18.56 -75.80
C ALA A 6 0.73 19.05 -74.78
N SER A 7 -0.41 19.47 -75.36
CA SER A 7 -1.78 19.11 -74.95
C SER A 7 -1.90 18.15 -73.76
N ILE A 8 -2.22 18.69 -72.57
CA ILE A 8 -3.20 18.19 -71.56
C ILE A 8 -3.36 19.33 -70.52
N PRO A 9 -4.50 20.05 -70.51
CA PRO A 9 -4.77 21.08 -69.51
C PRO A 9 -5.29 20.39 -68.25
N GLY A 10 -4.41 19.98 -67.34
CA GLY A 10 -4.90 19.34 -66.12
C GLY A 10 -3.90 19.10 -65.00
N ASN A 11 -2.61 19.02 -65.31
CA ASN A 11 -1.61 18.59 -64.31
C ASN A 11 -0.83 19.72 -63.63
N CYS A 12 -0.81 20.94 -64.16
CA CYS A 12 -0.05 22.04 -63.55
C CYS A 12 -0.78 22.69 -62.34
N GLU A 13 -2.11 22.54 -62.23
CA GLU A 13 -2.89 23.11 -61.13
C GLU A 13 -2.89 22.23 -59.86
N LYS A 14 -2.74 20.91 -60.03
CA LYS A 14 -2.74 19.94 -58.92
C LYS A 14 -1.47 20.03 -58.07
N ALA A 15 -0.31 20.30 -58.69
CA ALA A 15 0.96 20.46 -57.98
C ALA A 15 0.97 21.69 -57.04
N LYS A 16 0.33 22.80 -57.43
CA LYS A 16 0.20 24.00 -56.57
C LYS A 16 -0.80 23.83 -55.43
N ARG A 17 -1.81 22.95 -55.55
CA ARG A 17 -2.82 22.74 -54.51
C ARG A 17 -2.35 21.84 -53.37
N LEU A 18 -1.42 20.91 -53.61
CA LEU A 18 -0.88 20.00 -52.58
C LEU A 18 0.06 20.70 -51.59
N VAL A 19 0.80 21.72 -52.02
CA VAL A 19 1.73 22.49 -51.16
C VAL A 19 0.99 23.41 -50.18
N ARG A 20 -0.30 23.69 -50.42
CA ARG A 20 -1.10 24.62 -49.59
C ARG A 20 -1.68 23.98 -48.31
N ARG A 21 -1.44 22.69 -48.05
CA ARG A 21 -1.96 21.95 -46.88
C ARG A 21 -0.99 21.78 -45.70
N LEU A 22 0.14 22.49 -45.69
CA LEU A 22 1.08 22.55 -44.54
C LEU A 22 1.05 23.82 -43.65
N PRO A 23 0.04 24.74 -43.69
CA PRO A 23 0.11 25.96 -42.88
C PRO A 23 -0.08 25.71 -41.37
N ILE A 24 -0.66 24.56 -41.00
CA ILE A 24 -0.92 24.19 -39.60
C ILE A 24 0.36 23.74 -38.91
N PHE A 25 1.15 22.84 -39.55
CA PHE A 25 2.44 22.39 -39.01
C PHE A 25 3.45 23.52 -38.89
N ARG A 26 3.50 24.44 -39.86
CA ARG A 26 4.38 25.62 -39.79
C ARG A 26 3.96 26.62 -38.71
N ARG A 27 2.67 26.68 -38.35
CA ARG A 27 2.17 27.44 -37.19
C ARG A 27 2.50 26.77 -35.86
N PHE A 28 2.46 25.44 -35.79
CA PHE A 28 2.86 24.67 -34.60
C PHE A 28 4.36 24.82 -34.30
N VAL A 29 5.21 24.73 -35.33
CA VAL A 29 6.68 24.86 -35.19
C VAL A 29 7.11 26.28 -34.79
N ARG A 30 6.31 27.32 -35.10
CA ARG A 30 6.60 28.72 -34.74
C ARG A 30 6.01 29.15 -33.39
N ASN A 31 5.42 28.23 -32.63
CA ASN A 31 4.74 28.56 -31.38
C ASN A 31 5.64 28.27 -30.18
N GLU A 32 6.46 29.26 -29.80
CA GLU A 32 7.41 29.16 -28.66
C GLU A 32 6.71 28.85 -27.33
N ARG A 33 5.42 29.24 -27.19
CA ARG A 33 4.60 28.88 -26.03
C ARG A 33 4.41 27.36 -25.86
N GLY A 34 4.45 26.60 -26.95
CA GLY A 34 4.41 25.13 -26.90
C GLY A 34 5.72 24.54 -26.38
N VAL A 35 6.85 25.17 -26.67
CA VAL A 35 8.17 24.78 -26.16
C VAL A 35 8.23 24.99 -24.65
N THR A 36 7.77 26.15 -24.16
CA THR A 36 7.68 26.43 -22.71
C THR A 36 6.76 25.44 -21.97
N ALA A 37 5.65 25.03 -22.58
CA ALA A 37 4.76 24.03 -22.00
C ALA A 37 5.42 22.64 -21.89
N ILE A 38 6.27 22.28 -22.87
CA ILE A 38 7.03 21.03 -22.87
C ILE A 38 8.14 21.09 -21.80
N GLU A 39 8.88 22.20 -21.71
CA GLU A 39 9.91 22.41 -20.68
C GLU A 39 9.33 22.31 -19.26
N PHE A 40 8.17 22.92 -19.03
CA PHE A 40 7.47 22.80 -17.76
C PHE A 40 6.99 21.38 -17.50
N GLY A 41 6.47 20.68 -18.51
CA GLY A 41 6.08 19.26 -18.39
C GLY A 41 7.24 18.37 -17.97
N PHE A 42 8.42 18.56 -18.57
CA PHE A 42 9.63 17.80 -18.22
C PHE A 42 10.10 18.03 -16.79
N LEU A 43 9.87 19.21 -16.20
CA LEU A 43 10.19 19.50 -14.80
C LEU A 43 9.08 19.05 -13.85
N ALA A 44 7.82 19.20 -14.26
CA ALA A 44 6.66 18.85 -13.45
C ALA A 44 6.56 17.33 -13.23
N THR A 45 6.84 16.50 -14.25
CA THR A 45 6.77 15.04 -14.13
C THR A 45 7.64 14.47 -13.00
N PRO A 46 8.96 14.71 -12.92
CA PRO A 46 9.78 14.19 -11.82
C PRO A 46 9.42 14.82 -10.48
N PHE A 47 8.98 16.10 -10.46
CA PHE A 47 8.53 16.75 -9.23
C PHE A 47 7.29 16.07 -8.63
N PHE A 48 6.25 15.84 -9.44
CA PHE A 48 5.04 15.16 -8.97
C PHE A 48 5.27 13.70 -8.63
N MET A 49 6.18 13.02 -9.34
CA MET A 49 6.60 11.67 -8.99
C MET A 49 7.24 11.63 -7.59
N LEU A 50 8.17 12.54 -7.30
CA LEU A 50 8.81 12.65 -5.99
C LEU A 50 7.82 13.08 -4.90
N PHE A 51 6.92 14.01 -5.21
CA PHE A 51 5.87 14.45 -4.29
C PHE A 51 4.92 13.30 -3.91
N MET A 52 4.48 12.50 -4.88
CA MET A 52 3.66 11.31 -4.60
C MET A 52 4.44 10.28 -3.78
N ALA A 53 5.73 10.08 -4.05
CA ALA A 53 6.57 9.19 -3.25
C ALA A 53 6.67 9.65 -1.78
N ILE A 54 6.77 10.96 -1.53
CA ILE A 54 6.76 11.53 -0.16
C ILE A 54 5.42 11.25 0.52
N ILE A 55 4.29 11.53 -0.16
CA ILE A 55 2.96 11.29 0.40
C ILE A 55 2.77 9.80 0.72
N GLU A 56 3.10 8.92 -0.22
CA GLU A 56 2.98 7.48 -0.06
C GLU A 56 3.81 6.98 1.13
N THR A 57 5.07 7.41 1.22
CA THR A 57 5.96 7.07 2.35
C THR A 57 5.39 7.58 3.67
N SER A 58 4.87 8.80 3.71
CA SER A 58 4.27 9.37 4.92
C SER A 58 3.04 8.57 5.39
N LEU A 59 2.19 8.12 4.45
CA LEU A 59 1.03 7.28 4.75
C LEU A 59 1.43 5.89 5.25
N MET A 60 2.48 5.30 4.68
CA MET A 60 3.02 4.01 5.16
C MET A 60 3.51 4.09 6.60
N PHE A 61 4.29 5.12 6.94
CA PHE A 61 4.74 5.32 8.32
C PHE A 61 3.58 5.61 9.27
N PHE A 62 2.64 6.47 8.85
CA PHE A 62 1.46 6.75 9.65
C PHE A 62 0.62 5.50 9.92
N ALA A 63 0.40 4.65 8.91
CA ALA A 63 -0.29 3.38 9.07
C ALA A 63 0.46 2.43 10.02
N SER A 64 1.79 2.37 9.90
CA SER A 64 2.63 1.54 10.77
C SER A 64 2.47 1.94 12.24
N GLU A 65 2.62 3.24 12.53
CA GLU A 65 2.47 3.79 13.89
C GLU A 65 1.05 3.62 14.43
N LEU A 66 0.03 3.80 13.58
CA LEU A 66 -1.36 3.59 13.96
C LEU A 66 -1.63 2.13 14.35
N LEU A 67 -1.08 1.18 13.58
CA LEU A 67 -1.20 -0.25 13.88
C LEU A 67 -0.48 -0.60 15.19
N GLU A 68 0.76 -0.14 15.38
CA GLU A 68 1.53 -0.35 16.61
C GLU A 68 0.78 0.20 17.84
N SER A 69 0.28 1.43 17.75
CA SER A 69 -0.49 2.07 18.83
C SER A 69 -1.76 1.29 19.17
N SER A 70 -2.46 0.74 18.17
CA SER A 70 -3.65 -0.07 18.42
C SER A 70 -3.31 -1.39 19.11
N VAL A 71 -2.22 -2.04 18.71
CA VAL A 71 -1.76 -3.29 19.31
C VAL A 71 -1.34 -3.06 20.76
N ASP A 72 -0.68 -1.94 21.06
CA ASP A 72 -0.33 -1.54 22.44
C ASP A 72 -1.56 -1.30 23.32
N GLU A 73 -2.60 -0.66 22.79
CA GLU A 73 -3.84 -0.45 23.54
C GLU A 73 -4.55 -1.77 23.85
N ILE A 74 -4.69 -2.63 22.83
CA ILE A 74 -5.30 -3.96 23.00
C ILE A 74 -4.46 -4.82 23.94
N ALA A 75 -3.13 -4.77 23.84
CA ALA A 75 -2.23 -5.47 24.74
C ALA A 75 -2.47 -5.09 26.21
N ARG A 76 -2.75 -3.81 26.52
CA ARG A 76 -3.10 -3.38 27.89
C ARG A 76 -4.43 -3.97 28.36
N LYS A 77 -5.46 -3.98 27.49
CA LYS A 77 -6.78 -4.58 27.79
C LYS A 77 -6.66 -6.08 28.04
N VAL A 78 -5.86 -6.79 27.24
CA VAL A 78 -5.54 -8.21 27.43
C VAL A 78 -4.73 -8.43 28.72
N ARG A 79 -3.70 -7.61 28.97
CA ARG A 79 -2.82 -7.73 30.14
C ARG A 79 -3.58 -7.67 31.47
N THR A 80 -4.59 -6.80 31.53
CA THR A 80 -5.40 -6.54 32.74
C THR A 80 -6.60 -7.48 32.86
N GLY A 81 -6.80 -8.41 31.91
CA GLY A 81 -7.94 -9.34 31.94
C GLY A 81 -9.29 -8.70 31.63
N GLN A 82 -9.35 -7.46 31.14
CA GLN A 82 -10.62 -6.78 30.82
C GLN A 82 -11.47 -7.56 29.80
N TYR A 83 -10.83 -8.28 28.88
CA TYR A 83 -11.54 -9.15 27.94
C TYR A 83 -12.08 -10.43 28.58
N ALA A 84 -11.37 -10.99 29.56
CA ALA A 84 -11.88 -12.13 30.33
C ALA A 84 -13.12 -11.74 31.15
N GLU A 85 -13.16 -10.52 31.68
CA GLU A 85 -14.36 -9.98 32.36
C GLU A 85 -15.52 -9.71 31.39
N LYS A 86 -15.21 -9.13 30.21
CA LYS A 86 -16.21 -8.80 29.19
C LYS A 86 -16.81 -10.04 28.52
N TYR A 87 -16.01 -11.09 28.35
CA TYR A 87 -16.39 -12.35 27.70
C TYR A 87 -16.24 -13.54 28.67
N PRO A 88 -17.15 -13.70 29.65
CA PRO A 88 -17.05 -14.75 30.67
C PRO A 88 -17.17 -16.17 30.12
N SER A 89 -17.66 -16.34 28.89
CA SER A 89 -17.73 -17.62 28.17
C SER A 89 -16.51 -17.90 27.29
N GLY A 90 -15.47 -17.06 27.38
CA GLY A 90 -14.33 -17.04 26.48
C GLY A 90 -14.56 -16.14 25.27
N MET A 91 -13.53 -15.41 24.89
CA MET A 91 -13.54 -14.54 23.71
C MET A 91 -13.17 -15.35 22.47
N SER A 92 -13.90 -15.19 21.37
CA SER A 92 -13.54 -15.84 20.10
C SER A 92 -12.50 -15.02 19.34
N GLU A 93 -11.76 -15.67 18.43
CA GLU A 93 -10.84 -14.98 17.51
C GLU A 93 -11.55 -13.88 16.70
N ALA A 94 -12.78 -14.13 16.26
CA ALA A 94 -13.56 -13.17 15.48
C ALA A 94 -13.92 -11.92 16.31
N ASP A 95 -14.28 -12.11 17.59
CA ASP A 95 -14.54 -11.01 18.51
C ASP A 95 -13.25 -10.22 18.76
N PHE A 96 -12.13 -10.91 18.96
CA PHE A 96 -10.83 -10.26 19.17
C PHE A 96 -10.40 -9.42 17.97
N LYS A 97 -10.54 -9.98 16.77
CA LYS A 97 -10.28 -9.25 15.52
C LYS A 97 -11.20 -8.04 15.38
N SER A 98 -12.45 -8.12 15.81
CA SER A 98 -13.38 -6.98 15.81
C SER A 98 -12.95 -5.87 16.77
N GLU A 99 -12.40 -6.21 17.95
CA GLU A 99 -11.90 -5.22 18.91
C GLU A 99 -10.66 -4.50 18.38
N VAL A 100 -9.67 -5.24 17.85
CA VAL A 100 -8.49 -4.65 17.20
C VAL A 100 -8.91 -3.74 16.04
N CYS A 101 -9.88 -4.21 15.25
CA CYS A 101 -10.43 -3.44 14.14
C CYS A 101 -11.14 -2.16 14.54
N GLY A 102 -11.78 -2.11 15.72
CA GLY A 102 -12.43 -0.91 16.22
C GLY A 102 -11.48 0.29 16.30
N GLU A 103 -10.21 0.05 16.60
CA GLU A 103 -9.18 1.10 16.75
C GLU A 103 -8.64 1.58 15.39
N ILE A 104 -8.65 0.74 14.35
CA ILE A 104 -7.96 1.00 13.08
C ILE A 104 -8.87 1.09 11.84
N ALA A 105 -10.19 0.89 11.99
CA ALA A 105 -11.16 0.77 10.89
C ALA A 105 -11.20 1.96 9.91
N PHE A 106 -10.73 3.14 10.30
CA PHE A 106 -10.69 4.30 9.41
C PHE A 106 -9.69 4.14 8.25
N LEU A 107 -8.56 3.47 8.49
CA LEU A 107 -7.46 3.39 7.53
C LEU A 107 -7.23 1.97 6.99
N PHE A 108 -7.73 0.96 7.69
CA PHE A 108 -7.45 -0.45 7.41
C PHE A 108 -8.70 -1.23 6.99
N ASP A 109 -8.52 -2.19 6.08
CA ASP A 109 -9.54 -3.18 5.73
C ASP A 109 -9.41 -4.41 6.64
N CYS A 110 -10.29 -4.49 7.63
CA CYS A 110 -10.35 -5.58 8.59
C CYS A 110 -10.40 -6.99 7.98
N THR A 111 -10.89 -7.15 6.74
CA THR A 111 -10.90 -8.45 6.09
C THR A 111 -9.48 -8.98 5.82
N LYS A 112 -8.52 -8.06 5.60
CA LYS A 112 -7.11 -8.35 5.29
C LYS A 112 -6.18 -8.30 6.51
N LEU A 113 -6.72 -8.00 7.68
CA LEU A 113 -5.97 -8.01 8.93
C LEU A 113 -5.82 -9.46 9.43
N ALA A 114 -4.59 -9.91 9.64
CA ALA A 114 -4.27 -11.19 10.26
C ALA A 114 -3.75 -10.93 11.68
N VAL A 115 -4.31 -11.61 12.68
CA VAL A 115 -3.93 -11.42 14.08
C VAL A 115 -3.58 -12.77 14.69
N ASP A 116 -2.47 -12.83 15.42
CA ASP A 116 -1.98 -14.00 16.15
C ASP A 116 -1.86 -13.63 17.63
N LEU A 117 -2.52 -14.39 18.48
CA LEU A 117 -2.43 -14.24 19.94
C LEU A 117 -1.92 -15.56 20.52
N GLN A 118 -0.66 -15.56 20.95
CA GLN A 118 -0.05 -16.70 21.62
C GLN A 118 -0.01 -16.44 23.12
N ALA A 119 -0.45 -17.41 23.91
CA ALA A 119 -0.35 -17.38 25.37
C ALA A 119 0.39 -18.62 25.85
N VAL A 120 1.47 -18.42 26.61
CA VAL A 120 2.35 -19.48 27.08
C VAL A 120 2.83 -19.21 28.51
N ASN A 121 3.32 -20.25 29.19
CA ASN A 121 3.85 -20.09 30.56
C ASN A 121 5.30 -19.58 30.59
N ASP A 122 6.09 -19.89 29.56
CA ASP A 122 7.50 -19.55 29.46
C ASP A 122 7.81 -18.83 28.14
N ILE A 123 8.61 -17.77 28.20
CA ILE A 123 8.96 -16.96 27.02
C ILE A 123 9.63 -17.79 25.92
N ASP A 124 10.38 -18.83 26.30
CA ASP A 124 11.10 -19.72 25.37
C ASP A 124 10.15 -20.59 24.52
N SER A 125 8.88 -20.70 24.92
CA SER A 125 7.87 -21.44 24.17
C SER A 125 7.11 -20.59 23.15
N LEU A 126 7.32 -19.27 23.13
CA LEU A 126 6.80 -18.40 22.10
C LEU A 126 7.38 -18.78 20.73
N GLN A 127 6.50 -18.95 19.74
CA GLN A 127 6.91 -19.29 18.38
C GLN A 127 6.96 -18.03 17.54
N ASP A 128 8.12 -17.68 17.01
CA ASP A 128 8.20 -16.63 15.99
C ASP A 128 7.68 -17.14 14.66
N LYS A 129 6.48 -16.68 14.28
CA LYS A 129 5.80 -17.11 13.07
C LYS A 129 6.16 -16.13 11.96
N PRO A 130 6.67 -16.60 10.81
CA PRO A 130 7.02 -15.70 9.72
C PRO A 130 5.75 -15.01 9.20
N VAL A 131 5.84 -13.70 8.97
CA VAL A 131 4.74 -12.86 8.45
C VAL A 131 4.35 -13.24 7.03
N ILE A 132 5.33 -13.71 6.24
CA ILE A 132 5.16 -14.05 4.83
C ILE A 132 5.41 -15.54 4.66
N ASN A 133 4.49 -16.23 4.00
CA ASN A 133 4.63 -17.65 3.69
C ASN A 133 5.61 -17.89 2.51
N SER A 134 5.87 -19.15 2.18
CA SER A 134 6.74 -19.52 1.03
C SER A 134 6.20 -19.05 -0.32
N ASP A 135 4.89 -18.83 -0.41
CA ASP A 135 4.18 -18.40 -1.62
C ASP A 135 4.19 -16.87 -1.81
N GLY A 136 4.75 -16.13 -0.85
CA GLY A 136 4.82 -14.67 -0.89
C GLY A 136 3.52 -13.99 -0.47
N GLU A 137 2.66 -14.66 0.29
CA GLU A 137 1.42 -14.11 0.86
C GLU A 137 1.55 -13.94 2.36
N LEU A 138 0.64 -13.18 2.99
CA LEU A 138 0.57 -13.12 4.44
C LEU A 138 0.27 -14.50 5.01
N ASN A 139 1.00 -14.90 6.04
CA ASN A 139 0.90 -16.21 6.65
C ASN A 139 -0.26 -16.29 7.66
N SER A 140 -1.48 -15.97 7.22
CA SER A 140 -2.67 -16.01 8.08
C SER A 140 -2.97 -17.42 8.59
N ASP A 141 -2.62 -18.47 7.84
CA ASP A 141 -2.92 -19.86 8.19
C ASP A 141 -2.08 -20.38 9.35
N ALA A 142 -0.90 -19.80 9.58
CA ALA A 142 -0.08 -20.13 10.74
C ALA A 142 -0.55 -19.42 12.01
N TYR A 143 -1.37 -18.37 11.89
CA TYR A 143 -1.81 -17.59 13.03
C TYR A 143 -2.89 -18.34 13.79
N GLY A 144 -2.90 -18.15 15.10
CA GLY A 144 -3.82 -18.79 16.00
C GLY A 144 -4.21 -17.88 17.13
N TYR A 145 -5.32 -18.23 17.76
CA TYR A 145 -5.84 -17.53 18.91
C TYR A 145 -5.80 -18.45 20.13
N ALA A 146 -5.02 -18.06 21.13
CA ALA A 146 -5.00 -18.67 22.45
C ALA A 146 -5.41 -17.61 23.48
N GLU A 147 -6.57 -17.80 24.09
CA GLU A 147 -7.03 -16.93 25.17
C GLU A 147 -6.06 -17.00 26.36
N PRO A 148 -5.51 -15.86 26.81
CA PRO A 148 -4.52 -15.86 27.87
C PRO A 148 -5.16 -15.95 29.26
N GLY A 149 -4.60 -16.82 30.10
CA GLY A 149 -4.89 -16.91 31.52
C GLY A 149 -4.06 -15.94 32.37
N ALA A 150 -4.23 -16.03 33.69
CA ALA A 150 -3.48 -15.23 34.65
C ALA A 150 -1.99 -15.62 34.68
N GLN A 151 -1.10 -14.62 34.80
CA GLN A 151 0.36 -14.80 34.89
C GLN A 151 0.99 -15.57 33.71
N GLN A 152 0.49 -15.37 32.50
CA GLN A 152 1.03 -15.97 31.28
C GLN A 152 1.79 -14.95 30.44
N VAL A 153 2.83 -15.42 29.75
CA VAL A 153 3.53 -14.67 28.72
C VAL A 153 2.70 -14.70 27.45
N VAL A 154 2.36 -13.52 26.93
CA VAL A 154 1.52 -13.34 25.76
C VAL A 154 2.30 -12.62 24.68
N LYS A 155 2.18 -13.11 23.45
CA LYS A 155 2.61 -12.42 22.25
C LYS A 155 1.41 -12.14 21.37
N LEU A 156 1.14 -10.86 21.16
CA LEU A 156 0.18 -10.36 20.18
C LEU A 156 0.95 -9.91 18.94
N THR A 157 0.58 -10.44 17.79
CA THR A 157 1.15 -10.06 16.49
C THR A 157 -0.01 -9.70 15.56
N ALA A 158 0.02 -8.50 14.99
CA ALA A 158 -0.94 -8.05 13.98
C ALA A 158 -0.20 -7.78 12.67
N SER A 159 -0.60 -8.45 11.60
CA SER A 159 -0.02 -8.28 10.28
C SER A 159 -1.07 -7.86 9.26
N TYR A 160 -0.68 -6.94 8.38
CA TYR A 160 -1.56 -6.35 7.37
C TYR A 160 -0.82 -6.08 6.06
N GLU A 161 -1.50 -6.25 4.94
CA GLU A 161 -0.96 -5.99 3.62
C GLU A 161 -1.33 -4.58 3.17
N TRP A 162 -0.37 -3.65 3.25
CA TRP A 162 -0.58 -2.26 2.90
C TRP A 162 -0.51 -2.04 1.38
N PRO A 163 -1.60 -1.53 0.75
CA PRO A 163 -1.61 -1.29 -0.68
C PRO A 163 -0.65 -0.16 -1.05
N THR A 164 0.28 -0.45 -1.97
CA THR A 164 1.20 0.58 -2.49
C THR A 164 0.68 1.12 -3.82
N PHE A 165 0.67 2.44 -3.97
CA PHE A 165 0.20 3.11 -5.19
C PHE A 165 1.30 3.09 -6.25
N SER A 166 2.55 3.36 -5.86
CA SER A 166 3.70 3.25 -6.74
C SER A 166 4.42 1.92 -6.52
N ASN A 167 3.92 0.88 -7.19
CA ASN A 167 4.53 -0.46 -7.23
C ASN A 167 6.00 -0.49 -7.77
N TYR A 168 6.60 0.66 -8.06
CA TYR A 168 7.95 0.77 -8.62
C TYR A 168 9.04 0.47 -7.59
N MET A 169 8.87 0.94 -6.34
CA MET A 169 9.82 0.67 -5.26
C MET A 169 9.44 -0.59 -4.48
N ALA A 170 8.14 -0.78 -4.22
CA ALA A 170 7.63 -1.88 -3.40
C ALA A 170 7.98 -3.27 -3.97
N ARG A 171 7.94 -3.46 -5.31
CA ARG A 171 8.35 -4.74 -5.94
C ARG A 171 9.80 -5.15 -5.69
N TYR A 172 10.69 -4.20 -5.37
CA TYR A 172 12.09 -4.51 -5.05
C TYR A 172 12.35 -4.66 -3.55
N MET A 173 11.46 -4.14 -2.71
CA MET A 173 11.65 -4.12 -1.25
C MET A 173 10.78 -5.15 -0.51
N THR A 174 9.71 -5.66 -1.13
CA THR A 174 8.81 -6.61 -0.49
C THR A 174 9.06 -8.03 -1.00
N LYS A 175 8.91 -9.00 -0.11
CA LYS A 175 8.87 -10.43 -0.47
C LYS A 175 7.43 -10.90 -0.79
N LEU A 176 6.49 -9.97 -0.84
CA LEU A 176 5.08 -10.26 -1.07
C LEU A 176 4.81 -10.36 -2.57
N ALA A 177 4.20 -11.44 -3.03
CA ALA A 177 3.91 -11.71 -4.44
C ALA A 177 3.00 -10.65 -5.06
N SER A 178 2.15 -10.02 -4.25
CA SER A 178 1.27 -8.91 -4.65
C SER A 178 2.01 -7.60 -4.92
N GLY A 179 3.26 -7.46 -4.47
CA GLY A 179 4.03 -6.21 -4.53
C GLY A 179 3.64 -5.18 -3.46
N ASN A 180 2.72 -5.51 -2.56
CA ASN A 180 2.31 -4.65 -1.45
C ASN A 180 3.29 -4.73 -0.26
N TRP A 181 3.22 -3.73 0.63
CA TRP A 181 4.11 -3.64 1.78
C TRP A 181 3.52 -4.37 2.99
N PRO A 182 4.22 -5.34 3.60
CA PRO A 182 3.76 -6.01 4.81
C PRO A 182 3.98 -5.09 6.02
N LEU A 183 2.89 -4.71 6.69
CA LEU A 183 2.92 -4.09 8.02
C LEU A 183 2.82 -5.17 9.08
N ASN A 184 3.64 -5.06 10.11
CA ASN A 184 3.61 -5.96 11.26
C ASN A 184 3.83 -5.16 12.54
N ALA A 185 2.97 -5.37 13.53
CA ALA A 185 3.08 -4.85 14.88
C ALA A 185 3.09 -6.01 15.89
N ILE A 186 4.03 -5.97 16.84
CA ILE A 186 4.23 -7.06 17.80
C ILE A 186 4.33 -6.50 19.22
N ALA A 187 3.43 -6.93 20.11
CA ALA A 187 3.53 -6.68 21.54
C ALA A 187 3.75 -7.99 22.30
N VAL A 188 4.77 -8.02 23.17
CA VAL A 188 5.05 -9.13 24.08
C VAL A 188 4.92 -8.64 25.52
N PHE A 189 4.09 -9.31 26.31
CA PHE A 189 3.79 -8.91 27.68
C PHE A 189 3.45 -10.10 28.58
N VAL A 190 3.33 -9.86 29.89
CA VAL A 190 2.88 -10.85 30.88
C VAL A 190 1.58 -10.37 31.50
N THR A 191 0.55 -11.22 31.51
CA THR A 191 -0.76 -10.89 32.09
C THR A 191 -0.69 -10.76 33.61
N GLU A 192 -1.53 -9.88 34.14
CA GLU A 192 -1.70 -9.67 35.58
C GLU A 192 -2.44 -10.86 36.22
N PRO A 193 -2.33 -11.03 37.55
CA PRO A 193 -3.23 -11.92 38.28
C PRO A 193 -4.63 -11.29 38.35
N PHE A 194 -5.58 -11.87 37.61
CA PHE A 194 -7.00 -11.50 37.59
C PHE A 194 -7.89 -12.64 38.12
#